data_AF-A0A1S1YZR4-F1
#
_entry.id   AF-A0A1S1YZR4-F1
#
_cell.length_a   1.000
_cell.length_b   1.000
_cell.length_c   1.000
_cell.angle_alpha   90.00
_cell.angle_beta   90.00
_cell.angle_gamma   90.00
#
_symmetry.space_group_name_H-M   'P 1'
#
loop_
_entity.id
_entity.type
_entity.pdbx_description
1 polymer ?
#
loop_
_entity_poly.entity_id
_entity_poly.type
_entity_poly.pdbx_seq_one_letter_code
_entity_poly.pdbx_strand_id
1 'polypeptide(L)'
;MSVEDEQESWKQAIADAGKVSEKYPSLKVAIDKQIGVANLAWDKALKVEDETAKILAMKAARTLITNGTPIITVKNYESNIEDLEDEIDKIKRRFNQDEFTEETQQLLAAARPVLVNAKFVPNDSEVTELHEALVAQNRLLEHNIKLLDVHYESVMEIRDLKEKKEKAEREALKKEEEAKNPSTVSEVSSTAAPAAKKEVKMVKCRKCGSKSPSTTSKCKSCGAKI
;
A
#
# COMPACT_ATOMS: atom_id res chain seq x y z
N MET A 1 3.14 0.76 -29.88
CA MET A 1 2.27 1.94 -29.92
C MET A 1 2.13 2.31 -31.38
N SER A 2 1.02 1.91 -31.97
CA SER A 2 0.67 2.13 -33.38
C SER A 2 -0.43 3.18 -33.52
N VAL A 3 -0.80 3.49 -34.76
CA VAL A 3 -1.96 4.35 -35.06
C VAL A 3 -3.26 3.71 -34.57
N GLU A 4 -3.41 2.39 -34.71
CA GLU A 4 -4.58 1.64 -34.25
C GLU A 4 -4.70 1.70 -32.72
N ASP A 5 -3.60 1.53 -31.98
CA ASP A 5 -3.57 1.66 -30.52
C ASP A 5 -4.08 3.05 -30.08
N GLU A 6 -3.65 4.10 -30.80
CA GLU A 6 -4.06 5.48 -30.50
C GLU A 6 -5.53 5.74 -30.85
N GLN A 7 -6.04 5.18 -31.95
CA GLN A 7 -7.46 5.26 -32.31
C GLN A 7 -8.37 4.61 -31.26
N GLU A 8 -7.96 3.47 -30.72
CA GLU A 8 -8.71 2.81 -29.66
C GLU A 8 -8.64 3.60 -28.35
N SER A 9 -7.45 4.07 -27.99
CA SER A 9 -7.24 4.95 -26.82
C SER A 9 -8.06 6.24 -26.91
N TRP A 10 -8.25 6.77 -28.12
CA TRP A 10 -9.09 7.93 -28.38
C TRP A 10 -10.56 7.66 -28.14
N LYS A 11 -11.11 6.56 -28.66
CA LYS A 11 -12.50 6.16 -28.40
C LYS A 11 -12.75 5.98 -26.91
N GLN A 12 -11.80 5.34 -26.21
CA GLN A 12 -11.89 5.17 -24.76
C GLN A 12 -11.90 6.52 -24.04
N ALA A 13 -11.01 7.45 -24.41
CA ALA A 13 -10.98 8.78 -23.82
C ALA A 13 -12.30 9.55 -24.01
N ILE A 14 -12.91 9.48 -25.21
CA ILE A 14 -14.23 10.07 -25.50
C ILE A 14 -15.32 9.39 -24.66
N ALA A 15 -15.33 8.07 -24.58
CA ALA A 15 -16.31 7.32 -23.81
C ALA A 15 -16.24 7.66 -22.31
N ASP A 16 -15.02 7.75 -21.75
CA ASP A 16 -14.84 8.10 -20.35
C ASP A 16 -15.21 9.55 -20.05
N ALA A 17 -14.91 10.49 -20.97
CA ALA A 17 -15.42 11.85 -20.87
C ALA A 17 -16.96 11.90 -20.90
N GLY A 18 -17.59 11.06 -21.72
CA GLY A 18 -19.04 10.87 -21.75
C GLY A 18 -19.61 10.42 -20.42
N LYS A 19 -19.04 9.38 -19.79
CA LYS A 19 -19.45 8.90 -18.47
C LYS A 19 -19.33 9.99 -17.39
N VAL A 20 -18.24 10.77 -17.42
CA VAL A 20 -18.07 11.91 -16.50
C VAL A 20 -19.15 12.97 -16.74
N SER A 21 -19.46 13.28 -18.01
CA SER A 21 -20.52 14.22 -18.35
C SER A 21 -21.91 13.75 -17.93
N GLU A 22 -22.18 12.44 -17.95
CA GLU A 22 -23.45 11.87 -17.50
C GLU A 22 -23.57 11.90 -15.97
N LYS A 23 -22.48 11.59 -15.27
CA LYS A 23 -22.42 11.61 -13.80
C LYS A 23 -22.48 13.02 -13.23
N TYR A 24 -21.89 14.00 -13.94
CA TYR A 24 -21.84 15.41 -13.55
C TYR A 24 -22.44 16.30 -14.65
N PRO A 25 -23.78 16.35 -14.80
CA PRO A 25 -24.45 17.08 -15.88
C PRO A 25 -24.12 18.57 -15.95
N SER A 26 -23.89 19.19 -14.80
CA SER A 26 -23.44 20.59 -14.66
C SER A 26 -22.06 20.85 -15.24
N LEU A 27 -21.20 19.84 -15.42
CA LEU A 27 -19.91 19.98 -16.12
C LEU A 27 -20.00 19.69 -17.62
N LYS A 28 -21.17 19.24 -18.12
CA LYS A 28 -21.35 18.81 -19.50
C LYS A 28 -20.87 19.83 -20.52
N VAL A 29 -21.26 21.10 -20.37
CA VAL A 29 -20.90 22.17 -21.32
C VAL A 29 -19.38 22.35 -21.40
N ALA A 30 -18.68 22.28 -20.26
CA ALA A 30 -17.22 22.40 -20.22
C ALA A 30 -16.53 21.17 -20.84
N ILE A 31 -17.06 19.97 -20.58
CA ILE A 31 -16.55 18.72 -21.14
C ILE A 31 -16.75 18.68 -22.66
N ASP A 32 -17.94 19.03 -23.16
CA ASP A 32 -18.26 19.06 -24.59
C ASP A 32 -17.34 20.05 -25.33
N LYS A 33 -17.08 21.23 -24.73
CA LYS A 33 -16.12 22.20 -25.27
C LYS A 33 -14.71 21.61 -25.35
N GLN A 34 -14.26 20.91 -24.31
CA GLN A 34 -12.94 20.27 -24.29
C GLN A 34 -12.83 19.19 -25.38
N ILE A 35 -13.87 18.35 -25.53
CA ILE A 35 -13.96 17.35 -26.59
C ILE A 35 -13.91 18.01 -27.97
N GLY A 36 -14.62 19.13 -28.18
CA GLY A 36 -14.58 19.87 -29.44
C GLY A 36 -13.18 20.35 -29.81
N VAL A 37 -12.43 20.89 -28.84
CA VAL A 37 -11.02 21.29 -29.06
C VAL A 37 -10.15 20.08 -29.39
N ALA A 38 -10.34 18.97 -28.68
CA ALA A 38 -9.59 17.74 -28.91
C ALA A 38 -9.89 17.13 -30.29
N ASN A 39 -11.15 17.12 -30.73
CA ASN A 39 -11.58 16.63 -32.05
C ASN A 39 -10.85 17.39 -33.16
N LEU A 40 -10.77 18.72 -33.07
CA LEU A 40 -10.04 19.53 -34.05
C LEU A 40 -8.55 19.19 -34.10
N ALA A 41 -7.93 18.87 -32.95
CA ALA A 41 -6.54 18.42 -32.90
C ALA A 41 -6.37 17.01 -33.48
N TRP A 42 -7.32 16.11 -33.21
CA TRP A 42 -7.36 14.75 -33.73
C TRP A 42 -7.49 14.72 -35.26
N ASP A 43 -8.39 15.52 -35.82
CA ASP A 43 -8.58 15.66 -37.26
C ASP A 43 -7.33 16.20 -37.97
N LYS A 44 -6.55 17.05 -37.30
CA LYS A 44 -5.24 17.50 -37.80
C LYS A 44 -4.21 16.37 -37.74
N ALA A 45 -4.18 15.60 -36.65
CA ALA A 45 -3.27 14.47 -36.50
C ALA A 45 -3.48 13.40 -37.59
N LEU A 46 -4.74 13.13 -37.96
CA LEU A 46 -5.07 12.17 -39.02
C LEU A 46 -4.48 12.53 -40.39
N LYS A 47 -4.20 13.82 -40.64
CA LYS A 47 -3.63 14.33 -41.91
C LYS A 47 -2.11 14.33 -41.94
N VAL A 48 -1.44 14.02 -40.83
CA VAL A 48 0.03 13.90 -40.79
C VAL A 48 0.44 12.67 -41.59
N GLU A 49 1.41 12.79 -42.49
CA GLU A 49 1.84 11.66 -43.34
C GLU A 49 2.83 10.74 -42.62
N ASP A 50 3.79 11.33 -41.91
CA ASP A 50 4.77 10.59 -41.12
C ASP A 50 4.09 9.86 -39.94
N GLU A 51 4.32 8.55 -39.86
CA GLU A 51 3.61 7.69 -38.91
C GLU A 51 3.97 7.99 -37.46
N THR A 52 5.24 8.29 -37.18
CA THR A 52 5.70 8.61 -35.82
C THR A 52 5.14 9.96 -35.36
N ALA A 53 5.20 10.97 -36.23
CA ALA A 53 4.63 12.29 -35.96
C ALA A 53 3.10 12.23 -35.82
N LYS A 54 2.42 11.38 -36.61
CA LYS A 54 0.97 11.13 -36.49
C LYS A 54 0.62 10.57 -35.11
N ILE A 55 1.33 9.54 -34.65
CA ILE A 55 1.13 8.93 -33.33
C ILE A 55 1.31 9.98 -32.23
N LEU A 56 2.36 10.81 -32.30
CA LEU A 56 2.59 11.88 -31.32
C LEU A 56 1.47 12.93 -31.33
N ALA A 57 1.01 13.33 -32.52
CA ALA A 57 -0.10 14.29 -32.66
C ALA A 57 -1.43 13.71 -32.14
N MET A 58 -1.71 12.43 -32.41
CA MET A 58 -2.87 11.71 -31.88
C MET A 58 -2.84 11.66 -30.36
N LYS A 59 -1.69 11.29 -29.78
CA LYS A 59 -1.50 11.28 -28.33
C LYS A 59 -1.68 12.66 -27.71
N ALA A 60 -1.19 13.72 -28.36
CA ALA A 60 -1.38 15.09 -27.91
C ALA A 60 -2.87 15.49 -27.93
N ALA A 61 -3.60 15.15 -29.00
CA ALA A 61 -5.04 15.39 -29.10
C ALA A 61 -5.81 14.63 -28.01
N ARG A 62 -5.51 13.35 -27.79
CA ARG A 62 -6.09 12.55 -26.70
C ARG A 62 -5.83 13.16 -25.33
N THR A 63 -4.62 13.68 -25.10
CA THR A 63 -4.22 14.29 -23.82
C THR A 63 -5.07 15.51 -23.48
N LEU A 64 -5.57 16.25 -24.48
CA LEU A 64 -6.51 17.34 -24.25
C LEU A 64 -7.80 16.84 -23.58
N ILE A 65 -8.25 15.63 -23.86
CA ILE A 65 -9.42 15.04 -23.17
C ILE A 65 -8.99 14.52 -21.81
N THR A 66 -8.01 13.61 -21.76
CA THR A 66 -7.70 12.87 -20.53
C THR A 66 -7.20 13.77 -19.40
N ASN A 67 -6.51 14.87 -19.75
CA ASN A 67 -5.91 15.81 -18.81
C ASN A 67 -6.57 17.20 -18.89
N GLY A 68 -7.73 17.30 -19.56
CA GLY A 68 -8.52 18.52 -19.59
C GLY A 68 -9.04 18.86 -18.19
N THR A 69 -9.08 20.14 -17.84
CA THR A 69 -9.37 20.63 -16.48
C THR A 69 -10.63 20.01 -15.85
N PRO A 70 -11.81 19.95 -16.51
CA PRO A 70 -13.00 19.36 -15.88
C PRO A 70 -12.83 17.86 -15.57
N ILE A 71 -12.20 17.12 -16.48
CA ILE A 71 -12.03 15.67 -16.37
C ILE A 71 -11.01 15.33 -15.28
N ILE A 72 -9.87 16.01 -15.24
CA ILE A 72 -8.84 15.74 -14.24
C ILE A 72 -9.31 16.15 -12.83
N THR A 73 -10.07 17.25 -12.71
CA THR A 73 -10.62 17.68 -11.42
C THR A 73 -11.59 16.64 -10.85
N VAL A 74 -12.48 16.08 -11.67
CA VAL A 74 -13.38 15.00 -11.24
C VAL A 74 -12.60 13.74 -10.87
N LYS A 75 -11.63 13.33 -11.70
CA LYS A 75 -10.81 12.14 -11.39
C LYS A 75 -10.06 12.27 -10.07
N ASN A 76 -9.41 13.40 -9.85
CA ASN A 76 -8.72 13.67 -8.58
C ASN A 76 -9.69 13.68 -7.41
N TYR A 77 -10.89 14.22 -7.61
CA TYR A 77 -11.94 14.25 -6.61
C TYR A 77 -12.41 12.85 -6.20
N GLU A 78 -12.73 12.01 -7.18
CA GLU A 78 -13.13 10.63 -6.93
C GLU A 78 -12.00 9.81 -6.30
N SER A 79 -10.76 9.95 -6.79
CA SER A 79 -9.58 9.31 -6.20
C SER A 79 -9.37 9.73 -4.76
N ASN A 80 -9.44 11.03 -4.45
CA ASN A 80 -9.26 11.53 -3.09
C ASN A 80 -10.40 11.09 -2.13
N ILE A 81 -11.60 10.80 -2.65
CA ILE A 81 -12.65 10.18 -1.85
C ILE A 81 -12.23 8.76 -1.46
N GLU A 82 -11.80 7.95 -2.43
CA GLU A 82 -11.35 6.57 -2.21
C GLU A 82 -10.15 6.53 -1.25
N ASP A 83 -9.15 7.39 -1.47
CA ASP A 83 -7.96 7.48 -0.61
C ASP A 83 -8.33 7.85 0.84
N LEU A 84 -9.28 8.77 1.04
CA LEU A 84 -9.74 9.12 2.38
C LEU A 84 -10.50 7.97 3.06
N GLU A 85 -11.29 7.21 2.31
CA GLU A 85 -11.93 5.99 2.82
C GLU A 85 -10.89 4.98 3.28
N ASP A 86 -9.87 4.75 2.45
CA ASP A 86 -8.80 3.81 2.73
C ASP A 86 -7.99 4.21 3.96
N GLU A 87 -7.65 5.50 4.14
CA GLU A 87 -6.95 5.96 5.35
C GLU A 87 -7.79 5.83 6.61
N ILE A 88 -9.09 6.14 6.54
CA ILE A 88 -10.02 5.92 7.67
C ILE A 88 -10.10 4.43 8.02
N ASP A 89 -10.20 3.55 7.03
CA ASP A 89 -10.31 2.11 7.25
C ASP A 89 -8.98 1.50 7.73
N LYS A 90 -7.84 1.98 7.21
CA LYS A 90 -6.48 1.61 7.64
C LYS A 90 -6.31 1.89 9.13
N ILE A 91 -6.66 3.08 9.61
CA ILE A 91 -6.61 3.40 11.04
C ILE A 91 -7.55 2.49 11.84
N LYS A 92 -8.82 2.35 11.41
CA LYS A 92 -9.82 1.55 12.15
C LYS A 92 -9.45 0.08 12.29
N ARG A 93 -8.83 -0.52 11.27
CA ARG A 93 -8.55 -1.96 11.23
C ARG A 93 -7.18 -2.31 11.79
N ARG A 94 -6.21 -1.40 11.72
CA ARG A 94 -4.81 -1.68 12.08
C ARG A 94 -4.38 -1.11 13.42
N PHE A 95 -5.16 -0.20 14.00
CA PHE A 95 -4.91 0.26 15.37
C PHE A 95 -5.52 -0.72 16.37
N ASN A 96 -4.77 -1.00 17.42
CA ASN A 96 -5.23 -1.71 18.61
C ASN A 96 -6.08 -0.77 19.48
N GLN A 97 -6.88 -1.34 20.40
CA GLN A 97 -7.76 -0.54 21.26
C GLN A 97 -7.03 0.50 22.11
N ASP A 98 -5.80 0.20 22.54
CA ASP A 98 -4.96 1.09 23.35
C ASP A 98 -4.25 2.19 22.53
N GLU A 99 -4.32 2.13 21.20
CA GLU A 99 -3.75 3.12 20.27
C GLU A 99 -4.81 4.14 19.80
N PHE A 100 -6.08 3.95 20.16
CA PHE A 100 -7.15 4.92 19.92
C PHE A 100 -7.08 6.07 20.92
N THR A 101 -6.05 6.90 20.77
CA THR A 101 -5.87 8.15 21.50
C THR A 101 -6.99 9.15 21.19
N GLU A 102 -7.08 10.21 22.00
CA GLU A 102 -7.98 11.34 21.74
C GLU A 102 -7.74 11.95 20.35
N GLU A 103 -6.47 12.08 19.95
CA GLU A 103 -6.08 12.56 18.62
C GLU A 103 -6.62 11.69 17.49
N THR A 104 -6.50 10.36 17.59
CA THR A 104 -7.10 9.43 16.62
C THR A 104 -8.61 9.66 16.49
N GLN A 105 -9.31 9.84 17.62
CA GLN A 105 -10.75 10.07 17.61
C GLN A 105 -11.12 11.40 16.96
N GLN A 106 -10.38 12.47 17.25
CA GLN A 106 -10.59 13.79 16.67
C GLN A 106 -10.35 13.80 15.16
N LEU A 107 -9.25 13.19 14.68
CA LEU A 107 -8.95 13.08 13.26
C LEU A 107 -10.03 12.30 12.50
N LEU A 108 -10.46 11.16 13.05
CA LEU A 108 -11.56 10.39 12.46
C LEU A 108 -12.90 11.14 12.49
N ALA A 109 -13.16 11.93 13.54
CA ALA A 109 -14.37 12.75 13.65
C ALA A 109 -14.36 13.92 12.65
N ALA A 110 -13.20 14.49 12.33
CA ALA A 110 -13.03 15.53 11.33
C ALA A 110 -13.13 14.99 9.89
N ALA A 111 -12.55 13.81 9.62
CA ALA A 111 -12.51 13.21 8.28
C ALA A 111 -13.88 12.71 7.80
N ARG A 112 -14.70 12.14 8.70
CA ARG A 112 -16.02 11.59 8.36
C ARG A 112 -16.99 12.58 7.69
N PRO A 113 -17.25 13.78 8.24
CA PRO A 113 -18.16 14.73 7.60
C PRO A 113 -17.62 15.23 6.25
N VAL A 114 -16.30 15.39 6.10
CA VAL A 114 -15.68 15.74 4.81
C VAL A 114 -15.98 14.65 3.77
N LEU A 115 -15.78 13.38 4.13
CA LEU A 115 -16.10 12.26 3.26
C LEU A 115 -17.59 12.18 2.89
N VAL A 116 -18.48 12.35 3.87
CA VAL A 116 -19.94 12.33 3.64
C VAL A 116 -20.35 13.43 2.69
N ASN A 117 -19.85 14.65 2.91
CA ASN A 117 -20.13 15.78 2.03
C ASN A 117 -19.55 15.56 0.64
N ALA A 118 -18.35 14.97 0.54
CA ALA A 118 -17.71 14.75 -0.75
C ALA A 118 -18.49 13.74 -1.62
N LYS A 119 -19.15 12.76 -1.01
CA LYS A 119 -20.04 11.84 -1.73
C LYS A 119 -21.32 12.48 -2.25
N PHE A 120 -21.65 13.69 -1.78
CA PHE A 120 -22.84 14.42 -2.16
C PHE A 120 -22.46 15.70 -2.93
N VAL A 121 -22.17 15.55 -4.22
CA VAL A 121 -21.97 16.69 -5.12
C VAL A 121 -23.31 17.04 -5.79
N PRO A 122 -23.86 18.24 -5.57
CA PRO A 122 -25.10 18.65 -6.23
C PRO A 122 -24.90 18.75 -7.74
N ASN A 123 -25.82 18.14 -8.50
CA ASN A 123 -25.78 18.14 -9.96
C ASN A 123 -26.29 19.44 -10.60
N ASP A 124 -26.91 20.33 -9.82
CA ASP A 124 -27.68 21.48 -10.35
C ASP A 124 -26.93 22.83 -10.25
N SER A 125 -25.67 22.85 -9.84
CA SER A 125 -24.87 24.07 -9.73
C SER A 125 -24.41 24.60 -11.08
N GLU A 126 -24.24 25.92 -11.23
CA GLU A 126 -23.62 26.49 -12.42
C GLU A 126 -22.18 25.98 -12.62
N VAL A 127 -21.75 25.84 -13.88
CA VAL A 127 -20.47 25.20 -14.28
C VAL A 127 -19.27 25.73 -13.47
N THR A 128 -19.18 27.06 -13.29
CA THR A 128 -18.07 27.72 -12.61
C THR A 128 -18.09 27.46 -11.10
N GLU A 129 -19.27 27.55 -10.49
CA GLU A 129 -19.46 27.32 -9.05
C GLU A 129 -19.17 25.86 -8.69
N LEU A 130 -19.57 24.91 -9.54
CA LEU A 130 -19.29 23.50 -9.31
C LEU A 130 -17.79 23.19 -9.41
N HIS A 131 -17.10 23.74 -10.42
CA HIS A 131 -15.68 23.50 -10.58
C HIS A 131 -14.89 24.02 -9.37
N GLU A 132 -15.17 25.25 -8.93
CA GLU A 132 -14.54 25.82 -7.74
C GLU A 132 -14.88 25.05 -6.47
N ALA A 133 -16.12 24.60 -6.31
CA ALA A 133 -16.53 23.76 -5.19
C ALA A 133 -15.79 22.42 -5.17
N LEU A 134 -15.66 21.74 -6.31
CA LEU A 134 -14.88 20.50 -6.43
C LEU A 134 -13.40 20.71 -6.12
N VAL A 135 -12.82 21.82 -6.57
CA VAL A 135 -11.42 22.17 -6.23
C VAL A 135 -11.26 22.41 -4.73
N ALA A 136 -12.20 23.12 -4.10
CA ALA A 136 -12.16 23.37 -2.66
C ALA A 136 -12.31 22.06 -1.86
N GLN A 137 -13.25 21.20 -2.24
CA GLN A 137 -13.43 19.89 -1.59
C GLN A 137 -12.23 18.98 -1.79
N ASN A 138 -11.62 18.96 -2.98
CA ASN A 138 -10.37 18.25 -3.23
C ASN A 138 -9.28 18.60 -2.22
N ARG A 139 -9.07 19.90 -1.98
CA ARG A 139 -8.07 20.36 -1.00
C ARG A 139 -8.38 19.88 0.41
N LEU A 140 -9.67 19.83 0.80
CA LEU A 140 -10.08 19.33 2.11
C LEU A 140 -9.85 17.83 2.24
N LEU A 141 -10.15 17.05 1.20
CA LEU A 141 -9.87 15.61 1.15
C LEU A 141 -8.36 15.35 1.29
N GLU A 142 -7.54 15.98 0.46
CA GLU A 142 -6.08 15.86 0.49
C GLU A 142 -5.49 16.24 1.86
N HIS A 143 -6.02 17.28 2.49
CA HIS A 143 -5.58 17.68 3.81
C HIS A 143 -5.86 16.60 4.86
N ASN A 144 -7.07 16.04 4.86
CA ASN A 144 -7.44 14.98 5.82
C ASN A 144 -6.67 13.69 5.57
N ILE A 145 -6.46 13.29 4.31
CA ILE A 145 -5.62 12.14 3.94
C ILE A 145 -4.23 12.30 4.56
N LYS A 146 -3.58 13.46 4.35
CA LYS A 146 -2.24 13.72 4.90
C LYS A 146 -2.20 13.68 6.42
N LEU A 147 -3.19 14.24 7.09
CA LEU A 147 -3.25 14.21 8.56
C LEU A 147 -3.39 12.77 9.09
N LEU A 148 -4.25 11.97 8.48
CA LEU A 148 -4.45 10.57 8.87
C LEU A 148 -3.21 9.72 8.58
N ASP A 149 -2.56 9.92 7.44
CA ASP A 149 -1.37 9.16 7.06
C ASP A 149 -0.18 9.45 7.98
N VAL A 150 0.11 10.74 8.23
CA VAL A 150 1.17 11.14 9.18
C VAL A 150 0.90 10.60 10.59
N HIS A 151 -0.37 10.64 11.03
CA HIS A 151 -0.75 10.08 12.32
C HIS A 151 -0.57 8.56 12.38
N TYR A 152 -0.96 7.87 11.31
CA TYR A 152 -0.73 6.43 11.17
C TYR A 152 0.75 6.08 11.27
N GLU A 153 1.61 6.77 10.52
CA GLU A 153 3.06 6.56 10.57
C GLU A 153 3.61 6.76 11.98
N SER A 154 3.21 7.84 12.65
CA SER A 154 3.64 8.13 14.03
C SER A 154 3.26 7.03 15.02
N VAL A 155 2.02 6.52 14.95
CA VAL A 155 1.58 5.41 15.82
C VAL A 155 2.36 4.13 15.53
N MET A 156 2.65 3.83 14.26
CA MET A 156 3.46 2.68 13.88
C MET A 156 4.90 2.78 14.41
N GLU A 157 5.52 3.96 14.35
CA GLU A 157 6.86 4.18 14.93
C GLU A 157 6.85 3.97 16.45
N ILE A 158 5.83 4.48 17.15
CA ILE A 158 5.68 4.29 18.59
C ILE A 158 5.53 2.81 18.92
N ARG A 159 4.76 2.05 18.13
CA ARG A 159 4.58 0.61 18.29
C ARG A 159 5.91 -0.12 18.16
N ASP A 160 6.65 0.14 17.09
CA ASP A 160 7.96 -0.47 16.84
C ASP A 160 8.94 -0.20 17.99
N LEU A 161 8.93 1.02 18.54
CA LEU A 161 9.75 1.39 19.70
C LEU A 161 9.34 0.63 20.97
N LYS A 162 8.04 0.50 21.23
CA LYS A 162 7.52 -0.28 22.36
C LYS A 162 7.95 -1.75 22.25
N GLU A 163 7.78 -2.37 21.08
CA GLU A 163 8.17 -3.77 20.86
C GLU A 163 9.68 -4.00 21.06
N LYS A 164 10.52 -3.08 20.55
CA LYS A 164 11.98 -3.13 20.75
C LYS A 164 12.34 -3.01 22.24
N LYS A 165 11.69 -2.11 22.97
CA LYS A 165 11.92 -1.91 24.40
C LYS A 165 11.53 -3.15 25.21
N GLU A 166 10.34 -3.70 24.97
CA GLU A 166 9.88 -4.93 25.65
C GLU A 166 10.77 -6.13 25.36
N LYS A 167 11.30 -6.25 24.15
CA LYS A 167 12.26 -7.30 23.80
C LYS A 167 13.57 -7.13 24.57
N ALA A 168 14.11 -5.91 24.63
CA ALA A 168 15.32 -5.61 25.37
C ALA A 168 15.16 -5.87 26.88
N GLU A 169 14.02 -5.50 27.47
CA GLU A 169 13.69 -5.78 28.88
C GLU A 169 13.60 -7.29 29.15
N ARG A 170 12.92 -8.06 28.27
CA ARG A 170 12.87 -9.52 28.38
C ARG A 170 14.24 -10.18 28.28
N GLU A 171 15.13 -9.69 27.41
CA GLU A 171 16.50 -10.19 27.30
C GLU A 171 17.36 -9.81 28.52
N ALA A 172 17.16 -8.63 29.09
CA ALA A 172 17.86 -8.20 30.30
C ALA A 172 17.44 -9.06 31.52
N LEU A 173 16.14 -9.31 31.69
CA LEU A 173 15.62 -10.17 32.77
C LEU A 173 16.18 -11.60 32.66
N LYS A 174 16.23 -12.17 31.46
CA LYS A 174 16.84 -13.50 31.23
C LYS A 174 18.31 -13.52 31.65
N LYS A 175 19.08 -12.51 31.28
CA LYS A 175 20.50 -12.41 31.67
C LYS A 175 20.67 -12.24 33.18
N GLU A 176 19.77 -11.51 33.84
CA GLU A 176 19.80 -11.34 35.30
C GLU A 176 19.43 -12.63 36.04
N GLU A 177 18.45 -13.39 35.55
CA GLU A 177 18.11 -14.72 36.10
C GLU A 177 19.24 -15.73 35.91
N GLU A 178 19.88 -15.75 34.73
CA GLU A 178 21.07 -16.55 34.46
C GLU A 178 22.25 -16.16 35.37
N ALA A 179 22.41 -14.86 35.68
CA ALA A 179 23.44 -14.37 36.59
C ALA A 179 23.16 -14.70 38.08
N LYS A 180 21.88 -14.76 38.49
CA LYS A 180 21.47 -15.07 39.87
C LYS A 180 21.44 -16.58 40.19
N ASN A 181 21.41 -17.45 39.18
CA ASN A 181 21.50 -18.91 39.34
C ASN A 181 22.76 -19.48 38.64
N PRO A 182 23.97 -19.27 39.17
CA PRO A 182 25.20 -19.73 38.53
C PRO A 182 25.45 -21.25 38.54
N SER A 183 24.54 -22.11 39.06
CA SER A 183 24.82 -23.55 39.16
C SER A 183 23.63 -24.48 38.92
N THR A 184 23.60 -25.06 37.71
CA THR A 184 23.50 -26.52 37.55
C THR A 184 24.57 -27.01 36.56
N VAL A 185 25.83 -26.70 36.87
CA VAL A 185 26.91 -27.64 36.58
C VAL A 185 27.11 -28.43 37.85
N SER A 186 26.35 -29.52 38.01
CA SER A 186 26.61 -30.50 39.06
C SER A 186 27.91 -31.23 38.74
N GLU A 187 29.01 -30.71 39.28
CA GLU A 187 30.08 -31.57 39.78
C GLU A 187 29.50 -32.44 40.89
N VAL A 188 29.31 -33.73 40.60
CA VAL A 188 29.29 -34.77 41.64
C VAL A 188 30.69 -35.37 41.67
N SER A 189 31.43 -34.98 42.70
CA SER A 189 32.71 -35.58 43.09
C SER A 189 32.47 -36.90 43.82
N SER A 190 33.13 -37.98 43.39
CA SER A 190 33.64 -39.06 44.25
C SER A 190 34.57 -40.00 43.46
N THR A 191 35.87 -39.83 43.68
CA THR A 191 37.00 -40.75 43.53
C THR A 191 36.78 -42.14 42.89
N ALA A 192 37.27 -42.35 41.66
CA ALA A 192 38.03 -43.54 41.21
C ALA A 192 38.53 -43.39 39.75
N ALA A 193 39.85 -43.45 39.57
CA ALA A 193 40.65 -43.79 38.38
C ALA A 193 40.34 -43.18 36.97
N PRO A 194 41.36 -42.78 36.18
CA PRO A 194 41.14 -42.12 34.89
C PRO A 194 40.80 -43.16 33.79
N ALA A 195 39.57 -43.12 33.28
CA ALA A 195 39.18 -43.87 32.08
C ALA A 195 39.00 -42.92 30.89
N ALA A 196 39.86 -43.11 29.89
CA ALA A 196 39.91 -42.36 28.63
C ALA A 196 38.54 -42.29 27.91
N LYS A 197 38.05 -41.08 27.64
CA LYS A 197 36.90 -40.86 26.74
C LYS A 197 37.34 -41.12 25.30
N LYS A 198 36.97 -42.28 24.76
CA LYS A 198 37.04 -42.59 23.32
C LYS A 198 36.11 -41.65 22.55
N GLU A 199 36.66 -40.89 21.59
CA GLU A 199 35.89 -40.18 20.58
C GLU A 199 35.00 -41.17 19.81
N VAL A 200 33.69 -40.95 19.85
CA VAL A 200 32.72 -41.77 19.09
C VAL A 200 32.66 -41.23 17.66
N LYS A 201 33.23 -41.98 16.71
CA LYS A 201 33.19 -41.64 15.28
C LYS A 201 31.74 -41.56 14.77
N MET A 202 31.41 -40.48 14.08
CA MET A 202 30.09 -40.27 13.46
C MET A 202 30.10 -40.81 12.02
N VAL A 203 29.04 -41.53 11.63
CA VAL A 203 28.84 -42.07 10.27
C VAL A 203 27.63 -41.37 9.63
N LYS A 204 27.70 -41.13 8.32
CA LYS A 204 26.61 -40.49 7.56
C LYS A 204 25.63 -41.55 7.05
N CYS A 205 24.34 -41.38 7.33
CA CYS A 205 23.29 -42.27 6.82
C CYS A 205 23.22 -42.17 5.29
N ARG A 206 23.28 -43.31 4.60
CA ARG A 206 23.18 -43.36 3.13
C ARG A 206 21.81 -42.92 2.58
N LYS A 207 20.75 -43.05 3.37
CA LYS A 207 19.38 -42.77 2.92
C LYS A 207 18.99 -41.29 3.04
N CYS A 208 19.30 -40.64 4.16
CA CYS A 208 18.88 -39.26 4.43
C CYS A 208 20.05 -38.29 4.68
N GLY A 209 21.30 -38.77 4.67
CA GLY A 209 22.48 -37.93 4.85
C GLY A 209 22.74 -37.44 6.29
N SER A 210 21.89 -37.77 7.25
CA SER A 210 22.06 -37.38 8.66
C SER A 210 23.26 -38.10 9.30
N LYS A 211 24.03 -37.39 10.14
CA LYS A 211 25.14 -37.99 10.90
C LYS A 211 24.60 -38.70 12.14
N SER A 212 25.11 -39.89 12.43
CA SER A 212 24.73 -40.67 13.61
C SER A 212 25.95 -41.40 14.17
N PRO A 213 25.99 -41.71 15.47
CA PRO A 213 27.12 -42.42 16.08
C PRO A 213 27.33 -43.79 15.42
N SER A 214 28.58 -44.18 15.16
CA SER A 214 28.92 -45.48 14.56
C SER A 214 28.43 -46.70 15.35
N THR A 215 28.10 -46.50 16.63
CA THR A 215 27.57 -47.53 17.53
C THR A 215 26.07 -47.78 17.36
N THR A 216 25.37 -46.98 16.56
CA THR A 216 23.93 -47.13 16.32
C THR A 216 23.66 -47.87 15.02
N SER A 217 22.90 -48.97 15.08
CA SER A 217 22.55 -49.79 13.91
C SER A 217 21.43 -49.19 13.05
N LYS A 218 20.78 -48.12 13.51
CA LYS A 218 19.69 -47.41 12.81
C LYS A 218 19.86 -45.90 12.93
N CYS A 219 19.53 -45.19 11.86
CA CYS A 219 19.55 -43.74 11.78
C CYS A 219 18.44 -43.16 12.64
N LYS A 220 18.81 -42.26 13.55
CA LYS A 220 17.85 -41.59 14.44
C LYS A 220 16.85 -40.70 13.68
N SER A 221 17.24 -40.19 12.51
CA SER A 221 16.38 -39.28 11.74
C SER A 221 15.37 -39.98 10.84
N CYS A 222 15.67 -41.19 10.34
CA CYS A 222 14.78 -41.86 9.37
C CYS A 222 14.55 -43.35 9.62
N GLY A 223 15.12 -43.92 10.68
CA GLY A 223 14.98 -45.33 11.06
C GLY A 223 15.71 -46.33 10.17
N ALA A 224 16.34 -45.89 9.07
CA ALA A 224 17.07 -46.76 8.15
C ALA A 224 18.34 -47.34 8.80
N LYS A 225 18.74 -48.55 8.39
CA LYS A 225 19.97 -49.18 8.90
C LYS A 225 21.21 -48.36 8.49
N ILE A 226 22.11 -48.10 9.44
CA ILE A 226 23.39 -47.38 9.22
C ILE A 226 24.50 -48.37 8.91
#